data_AF-A0A2I8AHA1-F1
#
_entry.id   AF-A0A2I8AHA1-F1
#
_cell.length_a   1.000
_cell.length_b   1.000
_cell.length_c   1.000
_cell.angle_alpha   90.00
_cell.angle_beta   90.00
_cell.angle_gamma   90.00
#
_symmetry.space_group_name_H-M   'P 1'
#
loop_
_entity.id
_entity.type
_entity.pdbx_description
1 polymer ?
#
loop_
_entity_poly.entity_id
_entity_poly.type
_entity_poly.pdbx_seq_one_letter_code
_entity_poly.pdbx_strand_id
1 'polypeptide(L)'
;MLVSPNFGFLEIHDPQLVRLGALAERYFTDDPNTCLIKLRQFGELLAQLIAAQVGMYDHEARQIDLMRRLRDKGILKGKIYDLFDQLRLAGNDATHALADDHRTALSNLKYARQLGIWFHRVNTKNPDFNPGPFIPPQDPARETQALKQELAQLRTELEASRTAAELAQIAAEQEAQRRISAQELAKEAEAQKQTALDHLAAIQAIAQTQSVQTIQETIQRSQQAGDNIDLDERETRRLIDAQLRAAGWEVDSEQLTYSNGIRPQKGKNLAIAEWPTNDGRADYVFFVGLQVMAVVEAKRKRTDVYAAIDQAKRYSRGYKIQGNEILPGGPSFKGRGLKIRQ
;
A
#
# COMPACT_ATOMS: atom_id res chain seq x y z
N MET A 1 -5.00 0.20 25.67
CA MET A 1 -4.25 -0.43 24.56
C MET A 1 -5.04 -0.16 23.28
N LEU A 2 -4.38 0.31 22.21
CA LEU A 2 -5.03 0.40 20.89
C LEU A 2 -5.26 -1.03 20.39
N VAL A 3 -6.51 -1.46 20.28
CA VAL A 3 -6.87 -2.78 19.76
C VAL A 3 -7.24 -2.62 18.30
N SER A 4 -6.63 -3.43 17.43
CA SER A 4 -6.95 -3.45 16.00
C SER A 4 -7.65 -4.76 15.62
N PRO A 5 -8.86 -4.72 15.01
CA PRO A 5 -9.52 -5.91 14.51
C PRO A 5 -8.78 -6.53 13.32
N ASN A 6 -8.04 -5.76 12.51
CA ASN A 6 -7.31 -6.31 11.37
C ASN A 6 -5.85 -6.66 11.67
N PHE A 7 -5.23 -6.12 12.72
CA PHE A 7 -3.80 -6.28 12.99
C PHE A 7 -3.47 -6.90 14.35
N GLY A 8 -4.46 -7.14 15.23
CA GLY A 8 -4.23 -7.65 16.59
C GLY A 8 -3.44 -8.96 16.67
N PHE A 9 -3.55 -9.84 15.67
CA PHE A 9 -2.79 -11.10 15.62
C PHE A 9 -1.25 -10.92 15.49
N LEU A 10 -0.78 -9.70 15.25
CA LEU A 10 0.64 -9.37 15.16
C LEU A 10 1.30 -9.06 16.52
N GLU A 11 0.51 -8.99 17.60
CA GLU A 11 1.01 -8.66 18.94
C GLU A 11 2.11 -9.62 19.42
N ILE A 12 2.02 -10.90 19.06
CA ILE A 12 3.01 -11.93 19.39
C ILE A 12 4.38 -11.69 18.73
N HIS A 13 4.43 -10.86 17.68
CA HIS A 13 5.65 -10.59 16.93
C HIS A 13 6.26 -9.24 17.31
N ASP A 14 5.45 -8.18 17.30
CA ASP A 14 5.87 -6.84 17.73
C ASP A 14 4.64 -5.96 18.05
N PRO A 15 4.50 -5.42 19.27
CA PRO A 15 3.40 -4.52 19.62
C PRO A 15 3.30 -3.26 18.76
N GLN A 16 4.41 -2.77 18.18
CA GLN A 16 4.40 -1.62 17.28
C GLN A 16 3.66 -1.91 15.98
N LEU A 17 3.65 -3.16 15.49
CA LEU A 17 2.85 -3.53 14.31
C LEU A 17 1.35 -3.33 14.57
N VAL A 18 0.87 -3.74 15.74
CA VAL A 18 -0.53 -3.54 16.16
C VAL A 18 -0.83 -2.06 16.32
N ARG A 19 0.07 -1.31 16.96
CA ARG A 19 -0.07 0.14 17.13
C ARG A 19 -0.16 0.88 15.80
N LEU A 20 0.75 0.61 14.87
CA LEU A 20 0.78 1.24 13.55
C LEU A 20 -0.48 0.88 12.73
N GLY A 21 -0.89 -0.38 12.76
CA GLY A 21 -2.14 -0.84 12.13
C GLY A 21 -3.38 -0.15 12.72
N ALA A 22 -3.50 -0.11 14.05
CA ALA A 22 -4.60 0.55 14.74
C ALA A 22 -4.65 2.06 14.46
N LEU A 23 -3.50 2.72 14.41
CA LEU A 23 -3.42 4.13 14.03
C LEU A 23 -3.85 4.33 12.58
N ALA A 24 -3.40 3.48 11.65
CA ALA A 24 -3.82 3.56 10.25
C ALA A 24 -5.35 3.40 10.11
N GLU A 25 -5.95 2.44 10.81
CA GLU A 25 -7.42 2.28 10.84
C GLU A 25 -8.12 3.51 11.41
N ARG A 26 -7.60 4.08 12.50
CA ARG A 26 -8.18 5.27 13.13
C ARG A 26 -8.14 6.49 12.20
N TYR A 27 -7.00 6.72 11.54
CA TYR A 27 -6.84 7.87 10.65
C TYR A 27 -7.52 7.69 9.30
N PHE A 28 -7.89 6.46 8.91
CA PHE A 28 -8.52 6.18 7.61
C PHE A 28 -9.68 7.11 7.27
N THR A 29 -10.56 7.38 8.23
CA THR A 29 -11.75 8.21 8.01
C THR A 29 -11.42 9.69 8.02
N ASP A 30 -10.65 10.14 9.01
CA ASP A 30 -10.38 11.56 9.28
C ASP A 30 -9.28 12.15 8.37
N ASP A 31 -8.25 11.37 8.07
CA ASP A 31 -7.06 11.78 7.31
C ASP A 31 -6.43 10.58 6.57
N PRO A 32 -6.87 10.32 5.33
CA PRO A 32 -6.32 9.29 4.45
C PRO A 32 -4.80 9.39 4.24
N ASN A 33 -4.24 10.60 4.25
CA ASN A 33 -2.80 10.79 4.06
C ASN A 33 -2.03 10.29 5.29
N THR A 34 -2.48 10.64 6.49
CA THR A 34 -1.90 10.08 7.72
C THR A 34 -2.08 8.56 7.78
N CYS A 35 -3.23 8.02 7.34
CA CYS A 35 -3.43 6.58 7.19
C CYS A 35 -2.33 5.95 6.30
N LEU A 36 -2.09 6.50 5.11
CA LEU A 36 -1.06 6.02 4.19
C LEU A 36 0.36 6.11 4.76
N ILE A 37 0.69 7.19 5.48
CA ILE A 37 1.97 7.34 6.16
C ILE A 37 2.15 6.24 7.24
N LYS A 38 1.11 5.96 8.04
CA LYS A 38 1.16 4.89 9.04
C LYS A 38 1.28 3.49 8.41
N LEU A 39 0.63 3.27 7.27
CA LEU A 39 0.76 2.00 6.53
C LEU A 39 2.14 1.82 5.91
N ARG A 40 2.76 2.91 5.45
CA ARG A 40 4.17 2.87 5.04
C ARG A 40 5.04 2.48 6.21
N GLN A 41 4.95 3.16 7.36
CA GLN A 41 5.70 2.85 8.59
C GLN A 41 5.53 1.37 9.00
N PHE A 42 4.30 0.86 8.93
CA PHE A 42 3.99 -0.56 9.18
C PHE A 42 4.73 -1.49 8.22
N GLY A 43 4.72 -1.16 6.91
CA GLY A 43 5.47 -1.90 5.90
C GLY A 43 6.99 -1.84 6.10
N GLU A 44 7.54 -0.70 6.51
CA GLU A 44 8.98 -0.60 6.80
C GLU A 44 9.35 -1.51 7.97
N LEU A 45 8.58 -1.48 9.07
CA LEU A 45 8.82 -2.32 10.24
C LEU A 45 8.71 -3.82 9.91
N LEU A 46 7.69 -4.24 9.16
CA LEU A 46 7.58 -5.64 8.70
C LEU A 46 8.80 -6.10 7.90
N ALA A 47 9.28 -5.26 6.99
CA ALA A 47 10.47 -5.57 6.17
C ALA A 47 11.75 -5.64 7.03
N GLN A 48 11.86 -4.79 8.05
CA GLN A 48 12.98 -4.81 8.99
C GLN A 48 12.96 -6.05 9.88
N LEU A 49 11.79 -6.44 10.40
CA LEU A 49 11.63 -7.64 11.23
C LEU A 49 11.99 -8.91 10.46
N ILE A 50 11.46 -9.08 9.24
CA ILE A 50 11.80 -10.28 8.44
C ILE A 50 13.28 -10.29 8.04
N ALA A 51 13.88 -9.12 7.79
CA ALA A 51 15.31 -9.02 7.53
C ALA A 51 16.14 -9.39 8.75
N ALA A 52 15.74 -8.94 9.94
CA ALA A 52 16.39 -9.29 11.19
C ALA A 52 16.36 -10.81 11.43
N GLN A 53 15.21 -11.44 11.15
CA GLN A 53 15.02 -12.89 11.31
C GLN A 53 15.91 -13.75 10.38
N VAL A 54 16.43 -13.19 9.30
CA VAL A 54 17.35 -13.89 8.37
C VAL A 54 18.78 -13.35 8.42
N GLY A 55 19.12 -12.52 9.40
CA GLY A 55 20.47 -11.99 9.56
C GLY A 55 20.85 -10.93 8.53
N MET A 56 19.87 -10.23 7.94
CA MET A 56 20.07 -9.26 6.85
C MET A 56 19.66 -7.82 7.19
N TYR A 57 19.26 -7.56 8.43
CA TYR A 57 18.93 -6.20 8.85
C TYR A 57 20.18 -5.31 8.89
N ASP A 58 20.00 -4.08 8.44
CA ASP A 58 21.01 -3.04 8.39
C ASP A 58 20.30 -1.70 8.63
N HIS A 59 20.61 -1.06 9.76
CA HIS A 59 19.90 0.14 10.21
C HIS A 59 20.26 1.40 9.41
N GLU A 60 21.42 1.42 8.74
CA GLU A 60 21.86 2.55 7.90
C GLU A 60 21.32 2.43 6.47
N ALA A 61 20.88 1.24 6.06
CA ALA A 61 20.38 1.02 4.72
C ALA A 61 19.04 1.73 4.48
N ARG A 62 18.92 2.38 3.32
CA ARG A 62 17.63 2.90 2.85
C ARG A 62 16.64 1.73 2.68
N GLN A 63 15.37 1.98 2.98
CA GLN A 63 14.32 0.98 2.89
C GLN A 63 14.29 0.26 1.53
N ILE A 64 14.43 1.00 0.42
CA ILE A 64 14.44 0.42 -0.93
C ILE A 64 15.59 -0.57 -1.14
N ASP A 65 16.75 -0.32 -0.55
CA ASP A 65 17.93 -1.18 -0.66
C ASP A 65 17.74 -2.45 0.19
N LEU A 66 17.09 -2.33 1.36
CA LEU A 66 16.65 -3.49 2.14
C LEU A 66 15.66 -4.37 1.35
N MET A 67 14.62 -3.77 0.75
CA MET A 67 13.64 -4.52 -0.03
C MET A 67 14.27 -5.25 -1.22
N ARG A 68 15.20 -4.59 -1.95
CA ARG A 68 15.93 -5.21 -3.06
C ARG A 68 16.74 -6.42 -2.60
N ARG A 69 17.48 -6.30 -1.49
CA ARG A 69 18.24 -7.43 -0.91
C ARG A 69 17.33 -8.60 -0.54
N LEU A 70 16.19 -8.33 0.10
CA LEU A 70 15.23 -9.38 0.47
C LEU A 70 14.59 -10.05 -0.77
N ARG A 71 14.33 -9.28 -1.82
CA ARG A 71 13.85 -9.80 -3.12
C ARG A 71 14.89 -10.70 -3.76
N ASP A 72 16.14 -10.27 -3.80
CA ASP A 72 17.23 -11.00 -4.46
C ASP A 72 17.56 -12.30 -3.72
N LYS A 73 17.35 -12.35 -2.39
CA LYS A 73 17.38 -13.60 -1.59
C LYS A 73 16.12 -14.45 -1.71
N GLY A 74 15.08 -13.93 -2.36
CA GLY A 74 13.85 -14.64 -2.63
C GLY A 74 12.85 -14.68 -1.47
N ILE A 75 12.98 -13.79 -0.49
CA ILE A 75 12.03 -13.62 0.61
C ILE A 75 10.82 -12.85 0.10
N LEU A 76 11.05 -11.67 -0.50
CA LEU A 76 9.99 -10.85 -1.11
C LEU A 76 9.88 -11.17 -2.60
N LYS A 77 9.04 -12.16 -2.97
CA LYS A 77 8.81 -12.53 -4.38
C LYS A 77 7.40 -12.20 -4.85
N GLY A 78 7.31 -11.75 -6.11
CA GLY A 78 6.03 -11.46 -6.78
C GLY A 78 5.19 -10.49 -5.98
N LYS A 79 3.90 -10.82 -5.80
CA LYS A 79 2.91 -10.02 -5.06
C LYS A 79 3.41 -9.47 -3.73
N ILE A 80 4.19 -10.22 -2.96
CA ILE A 80 4.72 -9.73 -1.69
C ILE A 80 5.56 -8.47 -1.89
N TYR A 81 6.50 -8.51 -2.84
CA TYR A 81 7.32 -7.35 -3.16
C TYR A 81 6.47 -6.19 -3.67
N ASP A 82 5.50 -6.49 -4.53
CA ASP A 82 4.62 -5.47 -5.12
C ASP A 82 3.77 -4.76 -4.06
N LEU A 83 3.26 -5.50 -3.07
CA LEU A 83 2.51 -4.92 -1.94
C LEU A 83 3.41 -4.03 -1.07
N PHE A 84 4.64 -4.44 -0.77
CA PHE A 84 5.58 -3.61 -0.02
C PHE A 84 5.94 -2.32 -0.79
N ASP A 85 6.22 -2.43 -2.09
CA ASP A 85 6.55 -1.28 -2.92
C ASP A 85 5.34 -0.34 -3.07
N GLN A 86 4.12 -0.90 -3.14
CA GLN A 86 2.90 -0.10 -3.16
C GLN A 86 2.69 0.70 -1.87
N LEU A 87 2.87 0.09 -0.69
CA LEU A 87 2.79 0.82 0.58
C LEU A 87 3.84 1.94 0.64
N ARG A 88 5.05 1.67 0.14
CA ARG A 88 6.14 2.64 0.08
C ARG A 88 5.81 3.83 -0.83
N LEU A 89 5.36 3.56 -2.05
CA LEU A 89 5.01 4.59 -3.04
C LEU A 89 3.82 5.42 -2.56
N ALA A 90 2.74 4.77 -2.13
CA ALA A 90 1.54 5.47 -1.66
C ALA A 90 1.81 6.35 -0.43
N GLY A 91 2.61 5.88 0.53
CA GLY A 91 2.99 6.71 1.69
C GLY A 91 3.94 7.86 1.34
N ASN A 92 4.81 7.68 0.34
CA ASN A 92 5.64 8.78 -0.19
C ASN A 92 4.76 9.85 -0.84
N ASP A 93 3.85 9.44 -1.72
CA ASP A 93 2.94 10.33 -2.42
C ASP A 93 2.04 11.08 -1.45
N ALA A 94 1.50 10.41 -0.41
CA ALA A 94 0.68 11.02 0.64
C ALA A 94 1.40 12.12 1.44
N THR A 95 2.74 12.09 1.49
CA THR A 95 3.54 13.13 2.14
C THR A 95 3.61 14.41 1.29
N HIS A 96 3.39 14.30 -0.03
CA HIS A 96 3.53 15.39 -0.99
C HIS A 96 2.21 15.82 -1.65
N ALA A 97 1.19 14.98 -1.66
CA ALA A 97 -0.09 15.22 -2.31
C ALA A 97 -1.17 15.73 -1.33
N LEU A 98 -1.89 16.79 -1.72
CA LEU A 98 -3.04 17.34 -0.99
C LEU A 98 -4.36 16.62 -1.32
N ALA A 99 -4.31 15.38 -1.81
CA ALA A 99 -5.49 14.67 -2.31
C ALA A 99 -6.01 13.67 -1.27
N ASP A 100 -7.25 13.86 -0.80
CA ASP A 100 -7.98 12.90 0.02
C ASP A 100 -8.45 11.71 -0.84
N ASP A 101 -7.62 10.68 -0.95
CA ASP A 101 -7.97 9.45 -1.66
C ASP A 101 -8.23 8.29 -0.68
N HIS A 102 -9.42 8.29 -0.07
CA HIS A 102 -9.91 7.17 0.76
C HIS A 102 -9.90 5.83 0.02
N ARG A 103 -10.04 5.85 -1.31
CA ARG A 103 -10.03 4.63 -2.12
C ARG A 103 -8.63 4.00 -2.11
N THR A 104 -7.59 4.81 -2.31
CA THR A 104 -6.20 4.38 -2.20
C THR A 104 -5.84 3.99 -0.77
N ALA A 105 -6.27 4.76 0.24
CA ALA A 105 -6.04 4.41 1.65
C ALA A 105 -6.67 3.05 2.02
N LEU A 106 -7.90 2.77 1.57
CA LEU A 106 -8.58 1.50 1.83
C LEU A 106 -7.86 0.32 1.18
N SER A 107 -7.40 0.47 -0.07
CA SER A 107 -6.62 -0.55 -0.74
C SER A 107 -5.30 -0.82 -0.01
N ASN A 108 -4.59 0.23 0.41
CA ASN A 108 -3.35 0.08 1.18
C ASN A 108 -3.59 -0.56 2.57
N LEU A 109 -4.72 -0.30 3.24
CA LEU A 109 -5.10 -1.01 4.47
C LEU A 109 -5.22 -2.52 4.23
N LYS A 110 -5.92 -2.91 3.16
CA LYS A 110 -6.05 -4.32 2.76
C LYS A 110 -4.70 -4.94 2.41
N TYR A 111 -3.84 -4.22 1.68
CA TYR A 111 -2.49 -4.65 1.34
C TYR A 111 -1.62 -4.88 2.57
N ALA A 112 -1.61 -3.93 3.51
CA ALA A 112 -0.89 -4.07 4.77
C ALA A 112 -1.40 -5.27 5.57
N ARG A 113 -2.71 -5.51 5.62
CA ARG A 113 -3.26 -6.69 6.28
C ARG A 113 -2.77 -7.99 5.64
N GLN A 114 -2.74 -8.08 4.31
CA GLN A 114 -2.22 -9.25 3.60
C GLN A 114 -0.73 -9.48 3.89
N LEU A 115 0.07 -8.41 3.95
CA LEU A 115 1.47 -8.50 4.38
C LEU A 115 1.61 -8.97 5.84
N GLY A 116 0.76 -8.48 6.74
CA GLY A 116 0.71 -8.96 8.12
C GLY A 116 0.40 -10.46 8.22
N ILE A 117 -0.61 -10.93 7.47
CA ILE A 117 -0.99 -12.36 7.41
C ILE A 117 0.18 -13.19 6.88
N TRP A 118 0.79 -12.76 5.77
CA TRP A 118 1.98 -13.41 5.22
C TRP A 118 3.10 -13.52 6.26
N PHE A 119 3.44 -12.41 6.91
CA PHE A 119 4.50 -12.37 7.92
C PHE A 119 4.20 -13.32 9.09
N HIS A 120 2.95 -13.34 9.57
CA HIS A 120 2.53 -14.25 10.62
C HIS A 120 2.67 -15.71 10.19
N ARG A 121 2.21 -16.09 8.99
CA ARG A 121 2.33 -17.46 8.44
C ARG A 121 3.78 -17.94 8.36
N VAL A 122 4.69 -17.05 7.95
CA VAL A 122 6.13 -17.35 7.88
C VAL A 122 6.66 -17.66 9.29
N ASN A 123 6.34 -16.83 10.27
CA ASN A 123 6.95 -16.89 11.59
C ASN A 123 6.34 -17.94 12.52
N THR A 124 5.03 -18.19 12.46
CA THR A 124 4.38 -19.21 13.28
C THR A 124 4.42 -20.61 12.66
N LYS A 125 5.00 -20.75 11.46
CA LYS A 125 4.99 -22.02 10.68
C LYS A 125 3.58 -22.55 10.43
N ASN A 126 2.58 -21.67 10.42
CA ASN A 126 1.19 -22.00 10.18
C ASN A 126 0.74 -21.43 8.82
N PRO A 127 0.91 -22.16 7.71
CA PRO A 127 0.59 -21.66 6.36
C PRO A 127 -0.91 -21.41 6.15
N ASP A 128 -1.77 -22.08 6.91
CA ASP A 128 -3.23 -22.01 6.79
C ASP A 128 -3.85 -20.98 7.73
N PHE A 129 -3.03 -20.21 8.45
CA PHE A 129 -3.53 -19.15 9.33
C PHE A 129 -4.45 -18.19 8.57
N ASN A 130 -5.64 -17.95 9.14
CA ASN A 130 -6.64 -17.04 8.61
C ASN A 130 -7.30 -16.26 9.77
N PRO A 131 -7.06 -14.94 9.90
CA PRO A 131 -7.67 -14.11 10.94
C PRO A 131 -9.11 -13.68 10.61
N GLY A 132 -9.75 -14.29 9.61
CA GLY A 132 -11.10 -13.94 9.17
C GLY A 132 -11.13 -12.86 8.08
N PRO A 133 -12.31 -12.33 7.73
CA PRO A 133 -12.45 -11.28 6.72
C PRO A 133 -11.88 -9.94 7.21
N PHE A 134 -11.53 -9.06 6.26
CA PHE A 134 -11.18 -7.67 6.55
C PHE A 134 -12.39 -6.94 7.15
N ILE A 135 -12.19 -6.22 8.25
CA ILE A 135 -13.22 -5.41 8.91
C ILE A 135 -12.93 -3.93 8.59
N PRO A 136 -13.77 -3.25 7.79
CA PRO A 136 -13.57 -1.83 7.49
C PRO A 136 -13.50 -0.99 8.77
N PRO A 137 -12.58 -0.02 8.86
CA PRO A 137 -12.57 0.92 9.98
C PRO A 137 -13.92 1.62 10.10
N GLN A 138 -14.43 1.72 11.33
CA GLN A 138 -15.69 2.43 11.59
C GLN A 138 -15.46 3.94 11.49
N ASP A 139 -16.50 4.66 11.04
CA ASP A 139 -16.52 6.12 11.01
C ASP A 139 -16.63 6.66 12.46
N PRO A 140 -15.60 7.32 13.01
CA PRO A 140 -15.64 7.90 14.36
C PRO A 140 -16.55 9.13 14.46
N ALA A 141 -17.08 9.65 13.35
CA ALA A 141 -17.79 10.93 13.29
C ALA A 141 -19.10 10.99 14.10
N ARG A 142 -19.57 9.87 14.67
CA ARG A 142 -20.80 9.85 15.49
C ARG A 142 -20.64 10.40 16.91
N GLU A 143 -19.43 10.63 17.41
CA GLU A 143 -19.25 11.14 18.79
C GLU A 143 -18.78 12.61 18.88
N THR A 144 -18.23 13.22 17.83
CA THR A 144 -17.40 14.43 18.03
C THR A 144 -18.02 15.76 17.62
N GLN A 145 -19.15 15.80 16.91
CA GLN A 145 -19.71 17.10 16.46
C GLN A 145 -20.32 17.92 17.60
N ALA A 146 -21.07 17.29 18.51
CA ALA A 146 -21.65 17.97 19.67
C ALA A 146 -20.56 18.48 20.63
N LEU A 147 -19.56 17.65 20.94
CA LEU A 147 -18.40 18.01 21.77
C LEU A 147 -17.54 19.13 21.16
N LYS A 148 -17.36 19.15 19.83
CA LYS A 148 -16.63 20.23 19.14
C LYS A 148 -17.38 21.56 19.19
N GLN A 149 -18.71 21.54 19.07
CA GLN A 149 -19.53 22.74 19.16
C GLN A 149 -19.54 23.31 20.58
N GLU A 150 -19.66 22.45 21.59
CA GLU A 150 -19.59 22.83 23.01
C GLU A 150 -18.22 23.43 23.38
N LEU A 151 -17.12 22.82 22.93
CA LEU A 151 -15.78 23.37 23.11
C LEU A 151 -15.58 24.74 22.43
N ALA A 152 -16.17 24.96 21.26
CA ALA A 152 -16.09 26.23 20.55
C ALA A 152 -16.87 27.35 21.26
N GLN A 153 -18.07 27.02 21.76
CA GLN A 153 -18.88 27.95 22.54
C GLN A 153 -18.19 28.34 23.86
N LEU A 154 -17.72 27.35 24.64
CA LEU A 154 -17.01 27.58 25.90
C LEU A 154 -15.73 28.41 25.72
N ARG A 155 -15.00 28.21 24.62
CA ARG A 155 -13.82 29.03 24.29
C ARG A 155 -14.19 30.48 24.01
N THR A 156 -15.30 30.71 23.28
CA THR A 156 -15.73 32.06 22.91
C THR A 156 -16.20 32.86 24.14
N GLU A 157 -16.92 32.22 25.07
CA GLU A 157 -17.35 32.83 26.33
C GLU A 157 -16.17 33.17 27.25
N LEU A 158 -15.17 32.29 27.31
CA LEU A 158 -13.97 32.49 28.12
C LEU A 158 -13.12 33.67 27.65
N GLU A 159 -13.00 33.86 26.33
CA GLU A 159 -12.24 34.96 25.71
C GLU A 159 -12.95 36.32 25.87
N ALA A 160 -14.29 36.35 25.89
CA ALA A 160 -15.06 37.59 26.07
C ALA A 160 -14.97 38.18 27.49
N SER A 161 -14.57 37.38 28.49
CA SER A 161 -14.49 37.79 29.90
C SER A 161 -13.11 38.29 30.35
N ARG A 162 -12.09 38.27 29.49
CA ARG A 162 -10.68 38.47 29.89
C ARG A 162 -10.12 39.81 29.42
N THR A 163 -9.23 40.38 30.22
CA THR A 163 -8.51 41.61 29.90
C THR A 163 -7.29 41.35 29.00
N ALA A 164 -6.81 42.36 28.28
CA ALA A 164 -5.65 42.23 27.37
C ALA A 164 -4.37 41.75 28.07
N ALA A 165 -4.16 42.10 29.34
CA ALA A 165 -3.00 41.66 30.12
C ALA A 165 -3.09 40.17 30.50
N GLU A 166 -4.29 39.69 30.88
CA GLU A 166 -4.54 38.28 31.16
C GLU A 166 -4.36 37.43 29.90
N LEU A 167 -4.87 37.90 28.74
CA LEU A 167 -4.68 37.22 27.46
C LEU A 167 -3.20 37.06 27.08
N ALA A 168 -2.39 38.10 27.33
CA ALA A 168 -0.94 38.04 27.06
C ALA A 168 -0.22 37.05 27.99
N GLN A 169 -0.58 36.99 29.27
CA GLN A 169 0.00 36.04 30.22
C GLN A 169 -0.40 34.59 29.89
N ILE A 170 -1.67 34.36 29.55
CA ILE A 170 -2.16 33.05 29.10
C ILE A 170 -1.45 32.60 27.83
N ALA A 171 -1.22 33.50 26.86
CA ALA A 171 -0.49 33.16 25.64
C ALA A 171 0.96 32.76 25.94
N ALA A 172 1.64 33.45 26.86
CA ALA A 172 3.01 33.12 27.28
C ALA A 172 3.08 31.76 28.00
N GLU A 173 2.13 31.48 28.90
CA GLU A 173 2.01 30.20 29.60
C GLU A 173 1.68 29.06 28.62
N GLN A 174 0.77 29.28 27.67
CA GLN A 174 0.44 28.31 26.63
C GLN A 174 1.65 28.00 25.74
N GLU A 175 2.44 29.00 25.38
CA GLU A 175 3.65 28.79 24.58
C GLU A 175 4.72 28.01 25.37
N ALA A 176 4.93 28.33 26.65
CA ALA A 176 5.82 27.57 27.52
C ALA A 176 5.35 26.11 27.66
N GLN A 177 4.05 25.88 27.87
CA GLN A 177 3.46 24.56 27.97
C GLN A 177 3.57 23.77 26.66
N ARG A 178 3.35 24.41 25.51
CA ARG A 178 3.54 23.81 24.19
C ARG A 178 4.98 23.38 23.97
N ARG A 179 5.96 24.20 24.39
CA ARG A 179 7.38 23.85 24.30
C ARG A 179 7.75 22.65 25.15
N ILE A 180 7.28 22.61 26.40
CA ILE A 180 7.51 21.47 27.30
C ILE A 180 6.88 20.20 26.71
N SER A 181 5.61 20.28 26.29
CA SER A 181 4.90 19.16 25.67
C SER A 181 5.59 18.66 24.39
N ALA A 182 6.06 19.56 23.52
CA ALA A 182 6.79 19.19 22.32
C ALA A 182 8.12 18.49 22.63
N GLN A 183 8.84 18.95 23.67
CA GLN A 183 10.08 18.31 24.12
C GLN A 183 9.83 16.91 24.71
N GLU A 184 8.77 16.74 25.49
CA GLU A 184 8.39 15.44 26.05
C GLU A 184 8.00 14.46 24.94
N LEU A 185 7.19 14.89 23.97
CA LEU A 185 6.82 14.09 22.80
C LEU A 185 8.05 13.69 21.97
N ALA A 186 9.01 14.59 21.80
CA ALA A 186 10.26 14.30 21.09
C ALA A 186 11.09 13.24 21.82
N LYS A 187 11.23 13.36 23.15
CA LYS A 187 11.92 12.37 23.99
C LYS A 187 11.24 11.00 23.94
N GLU A 188 9.92 10.98 24.01
CA GLU A 188 9.16 9.73 23.92
C GLU A 188 9.32 9.06 22.55
N ALA A 189 9.29 9.85 21.48
CA ALA A 189 9.52 9.34 20.12
C ALA A 189 10.93 8.78 19.94
N GLU A 190 11.95 9.44 20.52
CA GLU A 190 13.33 8.96 20.50
C GLU A 190 13.49 7.66 21.29
N ALA A 191 12.90 7.56 22.49
CA ALA A 191 12.91 6.34 23.29
C ALA A 191 12.20 5.17 22.58
N GLN A 192 11.06 5.44 21.93
CA GLN A 192 10.34 4.44 21.13
C GLN A 192 11.18 3.97 19.94
N LYS A 193 11.87 4.89 19.26
CA LYS A 193 12.79 4.56 18.16
C LYS A 193 13.93 3.66 18.65
N GLN A 194 14.56 4.02 19.77
CA GLN A 194 15.66 3.23 20.32
C GLN A 194 15.21 1.83 20.71
N THR A 195 14.07 1.71 21.38
CA THR A 195 13.47 0.41 21.75
C THR A 195 13.24 -0.48 20.53
N ALA A 196 12.77 0.10 19.41
CA ALA A 196 12.58 -0.66 18.17
C ALA A 196 13.91 -1.14 17.56
N LEU A 197 14.96 -0.30 17.60
CA LEU A 197 16.30 -0.67 17.13
C LEU A 197 16.90 -1.79 17.97
N ASP A 198 16.77 -1.72 19.29
CA ASP A 198 17.27 -2.75 20.22
C ASP A 198 16.56 -4.08 19.99
N HIS A 199 15.25 -4.05 19.75
CA HIS A 199 14.48 -5.25 19.42
C HIS A 199 14.95 -5.90 18.11
N LEU A 200 15.14 -5.10 17.05
CA LEU A 200 15.66 -5.59 15.76
C LEU A 200 17.08 -6.17 15.89
N ALA A 201 17.94 -5.53 16.68
CA ALA A 201 19.29 -6.01 16.95
C ALA A 201 19.28 -7.35 17.69
N ALA A 202 18.39 -7.52 18.68
CA ALA A 202 18.24 -8.79 19.40
C ALA A 202 17.79 -9.94 18.48
N ILE A 203 16.81 -9.69 17.60
CA ILE A 203 16.36 -10.68 16.60
C ILE A 203 17.51 -11.05 15.65
N GLN A 204 18.23 -10.05 15.14
CA GLN A 204 19.36 -10.24 14.23
C GLN A 204 20.48 -11.05 14.88
N ALA A 205 20.82 -10.80 16.15
CA ALA A 205 21.84 -11.55 16.88
C ALA A 205 21.46 -13.03 17.01
N ILE A 206 20.18 -13.35 17.27
CA ILE A 206 19.68 -14.73 17.27
C ILE A 206 19.85 -15.34 15.87
N ALA A 207 19.43 -14.66 14.82
CA ALA A 207 19.51 -15.15 13.44
C ALA A 207 20.96 -15.44 13.00
N GLN A 208 21.94 -14.66 13.45
CA GLN A 208 23.35 -14.88 13.15
C GLN A 208 23.92 -16.17 13.75
N THR A 209 23.30 -16.71 14.80
CA THR A 209 23.71 -17.99 15.40
C THR A 209 23.01 -19.20 14.75
N GLN A 210 22.02 -18.96 13.88
CA GLN A 210 21.26 -20.02 13.23
C GLN A 210 22.02 -20.64 12.05
N SER A 211 21.71 -21.90 11.77
CA SER A 211 22.28 -22.59 10.63
C SER A 211 21.78 -22.02 9.29
N VAL A 212 22.60 -22.15 8.25
CA VAL A 212 22.21 -21.79 6.87
C VAL A 212 20.92 -22.52 6.44
N GLN A 213 20.73 -23.76 6.89
CA GLN A 213 19.53 -24.55 6.61
C GLN A 213 18.27 -23.90 7.22
N THR A 214 18.34 -23.46 8.48
CA THR A 214 17.22 -22.76 9.14
C THR A 214 16.83 -21.48 8.39
N ILE A 215 17.82 -20.73 7.91
CA ILE A 215 17.57 -19.53 7.10
C ILE A 215 16.91 -19.90 5.76
N GLN A 216 17.37 -20.96 5.09
CA GLN A 216 16.76 -21.46 3.85
C GLN A 216 15.30 -21.90 4.05
N GLU A 217 14.99 -22.58 5.16
CA GLU A 217 13.61 -22.96 5.51
C GLU A 217 12.70 -21.75 5.72
N THR A 218 13.22 -20.66 6.31
CA THR A 218 12.49 -19.38 6.40
C THR A 218 12.21 -18.79 5.02
N ILE A 219 13.18 -18.82 4.10
CA ILE A 219 12.99 -18.35 2.72
C ILE A 219 11.93 -19.20 2.00
N GLN A 220 11.95 -20.53 2.16
CA GLN A 220 10.95 -21.41 1.54
C GLN A 220 9.55 -21.13 2.09
N ARG A 221 9.40 -20.99 3.41
CA ARG A 221 8.13 -20.61 4.04
C ARG A 221 7.63 -19.25 3.53
N SER A 222 8.53 -18.29 3.36
CA SER A 222 8.23 -16.98 2.79
C SER A 222 7.61 -17.07 1.39
N GLN A 223 8.18 -17.93 0.54
CA GLN A 223 7.69 -18.15 -0.82
C GLN A 223 6.32 -18.85 -0.82
N GLN A 224 6.17 -19.91 -0.03
CA GLN A 224 4.91 -20.64 0.11
C GLN A 224 3.78 -19.74 0.64
N ALA A 225 4.06 -18.95 1.69
CA ALA A 225 3.10 -18.01 2.24
C ALA A 225 2.73 -16.92 1.21
N GLY A 226 3.70 -16.49 0.38
CA GLY A 226 3.47 -15.51 -0.68
C GLY A 226 2.54 -16.02 -1.79
N ASP A 227 2.51 -17.32 -2.06
CA ASP A 227 1.58 -17.93 -3.01
C ASP A 227 0.13 -18.00 -2.49
N ASN A 228 -0.06 -17.77 -1.18
CA ASN A 228 -1.36 -17.74 -0.50
C ASN A 228 -1.84 -16.30 -0.21
N ILE A 229 -1.26 -15.29 -0.87
CA ILE A 229 -1.79 -13.91 -0.84
C ILE A 229 -3.15 -13.88 -1.55
N ASP A 230 -4.16 -13.50 -0.80
CA ASP A 230 -5.55 -13.45 -1.25
C ASP A 230 -5.97 -12.00 -1.46
N LEU A 231 -5.95 -11.58 -2.73
CA LEU A 231 -6.50 -10.30 -3.16
C LEU A 231 -7.72 -10.59 -4.03
N ASP A 232 -8.80 -9.86 -3.76
CA ASP A 232 -9.93 -9.85 -4.69
C ASP A 232 -9.51 -9.25 -6.05
N GLU A 233 -10.34 -9.46 -7.08
CA GLU A 233 -10.04 -8.99 -8.43
C GLU A 233 -9.89 -7.47 -8.49
N ARG A 234 -10.71 -6.73 -7.72
CA ARG A 234 -10.68 -5.27 -7.70
C ARG A 234 -9.37 -4.76 -7.11
N GLU A 235 -8.95 -5.30 -5.97
CA GLU A 235 -7.68 -4.95 -5.33
C GLU A 235 -6.47 -5.35 -6.17
N THR A 236 -6.58 -6.45 -6.93
CA THR A 236 -5.55 -6.86 -7.87
C THR A 236 -5.42 -5.87 -9.04
N ARG A 237 -6.54 -5.41 -9.61
CA ARG A 237 -6.52 -4.39 -10.67
C ARG A 237 -5.97 -3.06 -10.20
N ARG A 238 -6.34 -2.62 -9.00
CA ARG A 238 -5.78 -1.38 -8.40
C ARG A 238 -4.27 -1.45 -8.20
N LEU A 239 -3.73 -2.63 -7.87
CA LEU A 239 -2.28 -2.83 -7.77
C LEU A 239 -1.62 -2.69 -9.16
N ILE A 240 -2.23 -3.26 -10.21
CA ILE A 240 -1.75 -3.11 -11.59
C ILE A 240 -1.82 -1.65 -12.04
N ASP A 241 -2.91 -0.94 -11.74
CA ASP A 241 -3.06 0.48 -12.07
C ASP A 241 -1.93 1.31 -11.44
N ALA A 242 -1.58 1.03 -10.18
CA ALA A 242 -0.48 1.71 -9.51
C ALA A 242 0.88 1.41 -10.19
N GLN A 243 1.14 0.15 -10.56
CA GLN A 243 2.36 -0.23 -11.30
C GLN A 243 2.46 0.46 -12.66
N LEU A 244 1.33 0.57 -13.37
CA LEU A 244 1.24 1.24 -14.66
C LEU A 244 1.43 2.74 -14.55
N ARG A 245 0.84 3.39 -13.52
CA ARG A 245 1.11 4.80 -13.21
C ARG A 245 2.58 5.04 -12.90
N ALA A 246 3.22 4.18 -12.12
CA ALA A 246 4.66 4.26 -11.85
C ALA A 246 5.51 4.10 -13.12
N ALA A 247 5.01 3.37 -14.13
CA ALA A 247 5.63 3.24 -15.45
C ALA A 247 5.27 4.40 -16.42
N GLY A 248 4.53 5.42 -15.98
CA GLY A 248 4.20 6.61 -16.77
C GLY A 248 2.92 6.52 -17.59
N TRP A 249 2.04 5.57 -17.32
CA TRP A 249 0.72 5.46 -17.95
C TRP A 249 -0.36 6.18 -17.13
N GLU A 250 -1.23 6.93 -17.81
CA GLU A 250 -2.51 7.38 -17.27
C GLU A 250 -3.47 6.18 -17.25
N VAL A 251 -3.87 5.72 -16.06
CA VAL A 251 -4.73 4.54 -15.87
C VAL A 251 -5.52 4.63 -14.57
N ASP A 252 -6.76 4.14 -14.64
CA ASP A 252 -7.65 3.88 -13.51
C ASP A 252 -8.68 2.85 -14.00
N SER A 253 -8.60 1.61 -13.52
CA SER A 253 -9.46 0.52 -14.00
C SER A 253 -10.94 0.69 -13.64
N GLU A 254 -11.29 1.64 -12.78
CA GLU A 254 -12.67 1.97 -12.41
C GLU A 254 -13.19 3.22 -13.13
N GLN A 255 -12.32 4.20 -13.40
CA GLN A 255 -12.69 5.48 -14.01
C GLN A 255 -12.31 5.58 -15.49
N LEU A 256 -11.12 5.11 -15.87
CA LEU A 256 -10.59 5.17 -17.23
C LEU A 256 -10.95 3.94 -18.07
N THR A 257 -12.24 3.66 -18.16
CA THR A 257 -12.79 2.51 -18.90
C THR A 257 -13.40 2.93 -20.24
N TYR A 258 -13.44 1.98 -21.20
CA TYR A 258 -14.16 2.20 -22.46
C TYR A 258 -15.66 2.49 -22.22
N SER A 259 -16.27 1.81 -21.25
CA SER A 259 -17.68 1.95 -20.87
C SER A 259 -18.01 3.34 -20.33
N ASN A 260 -17.06 3.99 -19.65
CA ASN A 260 -17.17 5.39 -19.22
C ASN A 260 -16.89 6.41 -20.34
N GLY A 261 -16.79 5.96 -21.59
CA GLY A 261 -16.56 6.83 -22.75
C GLY A 261 -15.11 7.27 -22.93
N ILE A 262 -14.16 6.72 -22.17
CA ILE A 262 -12.75 7.07 -22.33
C ILE A 262 -12.20 6.53 -23.64
N ARG A 263 -11.50 7.39 -24.37
CA ARG A 263 -10.91 7.12 -25.68
C ARG A 263 -9.47 7.66 -25.73
N PRO A 264 -8.65 7.17 -26.67
CA PRO A 264 -7.27 7.64 -26.84
C PRO A 264 -7.20 9.13 -27.15
N GLN A 265 -6.17 9.80 -26.65
CA GLN A 265 -6.00 11.25 -26.76
C GLN A 265 -4.58 11.57 -27.22
N LYS A 266 -4.44 12.48 -28.20
CA LYS A 266 -3.12 12.96 -28.66
C LYS A 266 -2.33 13.51 -27.48
N GLY A 267 -1.03 13.16 -27.41
CA GLY A 267 -0.12 13.64 -26.37
C GLY A 267 -0.22 12.93 -25.02
N LYS A 268 -1.08 11.91 -24.88
CA LYS A 268 -1.24 11.14 -23.63
C LYS A 268 -0.86 9.67 -23.80
N ASN A 269 -0.32 9.08 -22.75
CA ASN A 269 -0.06 7.65 -22.66
C ASN A 269 -1.15 7.00 -21.81
N LEU A 270 -2.21 6.47 -22.43
CA LEU A 270 -3.38 5.93 -21.73
C LEU A 270 -3.36 4.41 -21.72
N ALA A 271 -3.62 3.80 -20.56
CA ALA A 271 -4.08 2.41 -20.49
C ALA A 271 -5.58 2.42 -20.19
N ILE A 272 -6.39 2.12 -21.20
CA ILE A 272 -7.85 2.17 -21.10
C ILE A 272 -8.35 0.77 -20.75
N ALA A 273 -9.09 0.66 -19.64
CA ALA A 273 -9.61 -0.60 -19.17
C ALA A 273 -10.88 -1.02 -19.92
N GLU A 274 -11.16 -2.33 -19.90
CA GLU A 274 -12.42 -2.90 -20.38
C GLU A 274 -12.70 -2.65 -21.88
N TRP A 275 -11.66 -2.71 -22.71
CA TRP A 275 -11.77 -2.40 -24.14
C TRP A 275 -12.46 -3.53 -24.93
N PRO A 276 -13.48 -3.26 -25.75
CA PRO A 276 -14.15 -4.29 -26.54
C PRO A 276 -13.29 -4.77 -27.72
N THR A 277 -13.20 -6.10 -27.89
CA THR A 277 -12.61 -6.76 -29.06
C THR A 277 -13.61 -7.77 -29.64
N ASN A 278 -13.33 -8.31 -30.84
CA ASN A 278 -14.22 -9.32 -31.44
C ASN A 278 -14.37 -10.60 -30.60
N ASP A 279 -13.34 -10.93 -29.81
CA ASP A 279 -13.25 -12.19 -29.06
C ASP A 279 -13.58 -11.99 -27.57
N GLY A 280 -14.08 -10.81 -27.19
CA GLY A 280 -14.40 -10.46 -25.81
C GLY A 280 -13.78 -9.13 -25.40
N ARG A 281 -13.89 -8.83 -24.10
CA ARG A 281 -13.37 -7.59 -23.53
C ARG A 281 -11.94 -7.82 -23.04
N ALA A 282 -11.01 -7.00 -23.51
CA ALA A 282 -9.63 -6.99 -23.01
C ALA A 282 -9.56 -6.25 -21.67
N ASP A 283 -8.67 -6.71 -20.78
CA ASP A 283 -8.49 -6.04 -19.48
C ASP A 283 -7.97 -4.61 -19.66
N TYR A 284 -6.92 -4.42 -20.47
CA TYR A 284 -6.41 -3.10 -20.84
C TYR A 284 -5.98 -3.02 -22.30
N VAL A 285 -6.10 -1.84 -22.89
CA VAL A 285 -5.44 -1.48 -24.16
C VAL A 285 -4.60 -0.22 -23.97
N PHE A 286 -3.35 -0.28 -24.41
CA PHE A 286 -2.36 0.77 -24.22
C PHE A 286 -2.27 1.65 -25.45
N PHE A 287 -2.26 2.96 -25.25
CA PHE A 287 -2.24 3.96 -26.29
C PHE A 287 -1.14 5.00 -26.06
N VAL A 288 -0.31 5.25 -27.07
CA VAL A 288 0.57 6.42 -27.10
C VAL A 288 -0.03 7.41 -28.09
N GLY A 289 -0.62 8.48 -27.56
CA GLY A 289 -1.45 9.37 -28.34
C GLY A 289 -2.72 8.65 -28.82
N LEU A 290 -2.86 8.56 -30.15
CA LEU A 290 -3.94 7.80 -30.80
C LEU A 290 -3.48 6.40 -31.21
N GLN A 291 -2.20 6.08 -31.04
CA GLN A 291 -1.64 4.84 -31.54
C GLN A 291 -1.84 3.71 -30.53
N VAL A 292 -2.47 2.62 -30.96
CA VAL A 292 -2.56 1.38 -30.17
C VAL A 292 -1.17 0.79 -30.07
N MET A 293 -0.74 0.43 -28.86
CA MET A 293 0.58 -0.16 -28.61
C MET A 293 0.49 -1.63 -28.21
N ALA A 294 -0.46 -1.97 -27.35
CA ALA A 294 -0.61 -3.31 -26.81
C ALA A 294 -2.04 -3.58 -26.33
N VAL A 295 -2.42 -4.85 -26.38
CA VAL A 295 -3.57 -5.39 -25.65
C VAL A 295 -3.02 -6.26 -24.52
N VAL A 296 -3.53 -6.04 -23.30
CA VAL A 296 -3.01 -6.66 -22.08
C VAL A 296 -4.13 -7.41 -21.38
N GLU A 297 -3.82 -8.66 -20.98
CA GLU A 297 -4.66 -9.50 -20.14
C GLU A 297 -3.99 -9.68 -18.77
N ALA A 298 -4.77 -9.46 -17.71
CA ALA A 298 -4.37 -9.63 -16.34
C ALA A 298 -4.90 -10.98 -15.83
N LYS A 299 -4.01 -11.88 -15.40
CA LYS A 299 -4.39 -13.22 -14.89
C LYS A 299 -3.73 -13.49 -13.56
N ARG A 300 -4.48 -14.13 -12.66
CA ARG A 300 -3.97 -14.62 -11.37
C ARG A 300 -2.80 -15.57 -11.59
N LYS A 301 -1.79 -15.49 -10.72
CA LYS A 301 -0.55 -16.28 -10.74
C LYS A 301 -0.75 -17.81 -10.88
N ARG A 302 -1.90 -18.35 -10.43
CA ARG A 302 -2.27 -19.78 -10.52
C ARG A 302 -2.80 -20.23 -11.90
N THR A 303 -3.02 -19.32 -12.85
CA THR A 303 -3.52 -19.66 -14.20
C THR A 303 -2.37 -19.74 -15.19
N ASP A 304 -2.41 -20.75 -16.08
CA ASP A 304 -1.37 -21.03 -17.08
C ASP A 304 -0.95 -19.78 -17.86
N VAL A 305 0.35 -19.50 -17.83
CA VAL A 305 0.98 -18.33 -18.43
C VAL A 305 0.87 -18.37 -19.96
N TYR A 306 0.90 -19.55 -20.57
CA TYR A 306 0.83 -19.72 -22.02
C TYR A 306 -0.57 -19.41 -22.56
N ALA A 307 -1.61 -19.89 -21.89
CA ALA A 307 -3.00 -19.62 -22.26
C ALA A 307 -3.33 -18.11 -22.25
N ALA A 308 -2.76 -17.36 -21.30
CA ALA A 308 -2.94 -15.91 -21.21
C ALA A 308 -2.26 -15.14 -22.36
N ILE A 309 -1.07 -15.59 -22.79
CA ILE A 309 -0.36 -15.00 -23.93
C ILE A 309 -1.14 -15.25 -25.21
N ASP A 310 -1.71 -16.43 -25.38
CA ASP A 310 -2.52 -16.75 -26.56
C ASP A 310 -3.87 -16.03 -26.54
N GLN A 311 -4.44 -15.75 -25.37
CA GLN A 311 -5.59 -14.87 -25.23
C GLN A 311 -5.26 -13.42 -25.63
N ALA A 312 -4.18 -12.84 -25.11
CA ALA A 312 -3.75 -11.49 -25.48
C ALA A 312 -3.43 -11.37 -26.98
N LYS A 313 -2.81 -12.40 -27.59
CA LYS A 313 -2.60 -12.47 -29.04
C LYS A 313 -3.92 -12.53 -29.82
N ARG A 314 -4.90 -13.30 -29.35
CA ARG A 314 -6.24 -13.35 -29.97
C ARG A 314 -6.91 -11.99 -29.92
N TYR A 315 -6.94 -11.35 -28.74
CA TYR A 315 -7.54 -10.02 -28.59
C TYR A 315 -6.82 -8.95 -29.40
N SER A 316 -5.48 -9.02 -29.48
CA SER A 316 -4.70 -8.17 -30.37
C SER A 316 -5.08 -8.36 -31.85
N ARG A 317 -5.33 -9.59 -32.30
CA ARG A 317 -5.81 -9.87 -33.68
C ARG A 317 -7.26 -9.45 -33.87
N GLY A 318 -8.09 -9.59 -32.85
CA GLY A 318 -9.50 -9.24 -32.81
C GLY A 318 -9.77 -7.75 -32.55
N TYR A 319 -8.72 -6.92 -32.42
CA TYR A 319 -8.85 -5.49 -32.22
C TYR A 319 -9.46 -4.83 -33.46
N LYS A 320 -10.48 -3.99 -33.24
CA LYS A 320 -11.07 -3.14 -34.28
C LYS A 320 -10.93 -1.68 -33.88
N ILE A 321 -10.59 -0.84 -34.85
CA ILE A 321 -10.61 0.62 -34.73
C ILE A 321 -12.08 1.01 -34.50
N GLN A 322 -12.34 1.74 -33.41
CA GLN A 322 -13.69 2.17 -32.98
C GLN A 322 -13.89 3.68 -33.17
N GLY A 323 -12.88 4.39 -33.66
CA GLY A 323 -12.87 5.83 -33.88
C GLY A 323 -11.56 6.26 -34.53
N ASN A 324 -10.80 7.14 -33.87
CA ASN A 324 -9.59 7.77 -34.42
C ASN A 324 -8.30 7.00 -34.10
N GLU A 325 -8.40 5.74 -33.67
CA GLU A 325 -7.22 4.96 -33.28
C GLU A 325 -6.36 4.60 -34.48
N ILE A 326 -5.04 4.61 -34.28
CA ILE A 326 -4.04 4.32 -35.30
C ILE A 326 -3.33 3.02 -34.94
N LEU A 327 -3.26 2.08 -35.88
CA LEU A 327 -2.52 0.83 -35.69
C LEU A 327 -1.04 1.03 -36.11
N PRO A 328 -0.05 0.46 -35.41
CA PRO A 328 1.34 0.47 -35.86
C PRO A 328 1.47 -0.31 -37.17
N GLY A 329 1.89 0.36 -38.25
CA GLY A 329 2.25 -0.29 -39.50
C GLY A 329 1.13 -0.58 -40.51
N GLY A 330 -0.04 0.07 -40.41
CA GLY A 330 -1.15 -0.06 -41.38
C GLY A 330 -2.36 -0.85 -40.86
N PRO A 331 -3.34 -1.23 -41.71
CA PRO A 331 -4.68 -1.68 -41.30
C PRO A 331 -4.73 -3.02 -40.53
N SER A 332 -3.60 -3.68 -40.30
CA SER A 332 -3.50 -4.90 -39.50
C SER A 332 -2.58 -4.70 -38.29
N PHE A 333 -3.15 -4.73 -37.09
CA PHE A 333 -2.39 -4.65 -35.84
C PHE A 333 -1.66 -5.98 -35.57
N LYS A 334 -0.36 -6.04 -35.88
CA LYS A 334 0.54 -7.08 -35.33
C LYS A 334 1.20 -6.56 -34.04
N GLY A 335 0.40 -6.07 -33.10
CA GLY A 335 0.91 -5.59 -31.82
C GLY A 335 1.54 -6.71 -30.99
N ARG A 336 2.47 -6.33 -30.11
CA ARG A 336 3.00 -7.24 -29.08
C ARG A 336 1.91 -7.42 -28.02
N GLY A 337 1.29 -8.60 -27.97
CA GLY A 337 0.53 -9.01 -26.79
C GLY A 337 1.47 -8.98 -25.58
N LEU A 338 1.21 -8.09 -24.63
CA LEU A 338 2.01 -7.92 -23.44
C LEU A 338 1.24 -8.51 -22.26
N LYS A 339 1.93 -9.32 -21.45
CA LYS A 339 1.39 -9.86 -20.21
C LYS A 339 1.96 -9.06 -19.05
N ILE A 340 1.08 -8.61 -18.16
CA ILE A 340 1.48 -8.18 -16.82
C ILE A 340 1.21 -9.38 -15.91
N ARG A 341 2.26 -9.88 -15.24
CA ARG A 341 2.10 -10.95 -14.25
C ARG A 341 1.46 -10.34 -13.00
N GLN A 342 0.30 -10.86 -12.59
CA GLN A 342 -0.30 -10.57 -11.28
C GLN A 342 0.40 -11.34 -10.17
#